data_AF-A0A395N8E7-F1
#
_entry.id   AF-A0A395N8E7-F1
#
_cell.length_a   1.000
_cell.length_b   1.000
_cell.length_c   1.000
_cell.angle_alpha   90.00
_cell.angle_beta   90.00
_cell.angle_gamma   90.00
#
_symmetry.space_group_name_H-M   'P 1'
#
loop_
_entity.id
_entity.type
_entity.pdbx_description
1 polymer ?
#
loop_
_entity_poly.entity_id
_entity_poly.type
_entity_poly.pdbx_seq_one_letter_code
_entity_poly.pdbx_strand_id
1 'polypeptide(L)'
;MRLLISISWVLSFFISLAFAQDYDFGVDVVSLTRRQDPNAPIVVSRLPLAANGSIPLRLEIRDVKTDKYRWDLYILALSMFQSQELYKIADAIARMFTNATERLLYQQAASDFRIPYWDWASPAPAGQSHFPDVFWNSTLTQYGPNGVQVIHNPLYSYAFHPLDGEALIWPPLRSWNETKRAPNTDISEVEPPSMNDQVNTALLAKLPEIQQRLYILFSSYHEFDSFSNKNYAASQNLSHLDSIEAVHDIIHIYGGSRGHMTYVPLSSFDPLFFLHHAMTDRLISMWQLLNPASWITPQVSGETTYTALKGAMQSSSTPLTPFMSSADGTFWDSDMSRTTEVFGYAYGDTSAPYGDSKSPRDKLIRKINNWLGKNSPAMIRVKSQSSHRRPSGVWMGNPGIKGSQPSFKMDAKDAAADGHYTEWIANVYVNHGALDGSFSIHFFVGPPPDDIRTWGTASNLIGSVGIFTMNMMGGSQSKISGTVPLTMALMKLINLGAVRDLEPSSVVPFLQHTLHFRVVGIDNREISPELVTGLYVGISSTRVRLPKSESKFPEWGQPTLRLAIWEE
;
A
#
# COMPACT_ATOMS: atom_id res chain seq x y z
N MET A 1 58.41 51.07 -20.50
CA MET A 1 58.33 50.32 -21.77
C MET A 1 57.61 49.00 -21.49
N ARG A 2 56.43 48.82 -22.08
CA ARG A 2 55.66 47.56 -22.27
C ARG A 2 55.17 46.75 -21.05
N LEU A 3 53.86 46.87 -20.83
CA LEU A 3 52.84 45.81 -20.65
C LEU A 3 53.33 44.38 -20.36
N LEU A 4 52.87 43.80 -19.25
CA LEU A 4 52.55 42.37 -19.12
C LEU A 4 51.33 42.21 -18.21
N ILE A 5 50.33 41.55 -18.77
CA ILE A 5 48.99 41.30 -18.25
C ILE A 5 49.07 40.19 -17.19
N SER A 6 48.48 40.41 -16.00
CA SER A 6 48.22 39.35 -15.01
C SER A 6 46.74 39.04 -15.02
N ILE A 7 46.39 37.89 -15.62
CA ILE A 7 45.06 37.27 -15.52
C ILE A 7 45.12 36.36 -14.27
N SER A 8 44.46 36.77 -13.20
CA SER A 8 44.21 35.88 -12.05
C SER A 8 43.08 34.92 -12.40
N TRP A 9 43.38 33.63 -12.28
CA TRP A 9 42.51 32.50 -12.53
C TRP A 9 41.31 32.50 -11.58
N VAL A 10 40.11 32.72 -12.11
CA VAL A 10 38.88 32.23 -11.50
C VAL A 10 38.69 30.81 -12.01
N LEU A 11 39.03 29.80 -11.19
CA LEU A 11 38.61 28.42 -11.45
C LEU A 11 37.10 28.35 -11.23
N SER A 12 36.34 28.55 -12.31
CA SER A 12 34.95 28.10 -12.38
C SER A 12 34.97 26.57 -12.38
N PHE A 13 34.62 25.97 -11.25
CA PHE A 13 34.20 24.57 -11.17
C PHE A 13 32.88 24.44 -11.94
N PHE A 14 32.96 24.24 -13.25
CA PHE A 14 31.85 23.66 -14.00
C PHE A 14 31.78 22.19 -13.62
N ILE A 15 31.03 21.89 -12.54
CA ILE A 15 30.44 20.55 -12.42
C ILE A 15 29.40 20.51 -13.54
N SER A 16 29.75 19.85 -14.64
CA SER A 16 28.74 19.36 -15.56
C SER A 16 27.81 18.47 -14.73
N LEU A 17 26.60 18.94 -14.45
CA LEU A 17 25.49 18.04 -14.12
C LEU A 17 25.32 17.15 -15.37
N ALA A 18 26.01 16.01 -15.37
CA ALA A 18 25.62 14.92 -16.24
C ALA A 18 24.20 14.56 -15.81
N PHE A 19 23.20 14.90 -16.63
CA PHE A 19 21.86 14.36 -16.47
C PHE A 19 22.03 12.85 -16.47
N ALA A 20 21.74 12.20 -15.35
CA ALA A 20 21.86 10.76 -15.25
C ALA A 20 20.93 10.14 -16.31
N GLN A 21 21.49 9.29 -17.17
CA GLN A 21 20.77 8.64 -18.25
C GLN A 21 20.35 7.23 -17.82
N ASP A 22 19.57 6.56 -18.65
CA ASP A 22 19.36 5.11 -18.52
C ASP A 22 20.70 4.37 -18.62
N TYR A 23 20.74 3.14 -18.10
CA TYR A 23 21.96 2.33 -18.16
C TYR A 23 22.35 2.03 -19.62
N ASP A 24 23.59 2.35 -20.00
CA ASP A 24 24.13 2.00 -21.31
C ASP A 24 24.63 0.55 -21.30
N PHE A 25 23.85 -0.34 -21.91
CA PHE A 25 24.17 -1.76 -22.02
C PHE A 25 25.30 -2.08 -23.01
N GLY A 26 25.80 -1.08 -23.76
CA GLY A 26 26.81 -1.27 -24.80
C GLY A 26 26.28 -2.00 -26.05
N VAL A 27 24.96 -2.13 -26.16
CA VAL A 27 24.23 -2.77 -27.27
C VAL A 27 22.95 -1.99 -27.57
N ASP A 28 22.44 -2.11 -28.80
CA ASP A 28 21.14 -1.53 -29.17
C ASP A 28 20.00 -2.29 -28.48
N VAL A 29 19.61 -1.80 -27.31
CA VAL A 29 18.54 -2.38 -26.49
C VAL A 29 17.18 -2.34 -27.19
N VAL A 30 16.91 -1.33 -28.02
CA VAL A 30 15.65 -1.19 -28.76
C VAL A 30 15.47 -2.33 -29.76
N SER A 31 16.57 -2.83 -30.32
CA SER A 31 16.56 -4.00 -31.19
C SER A 31 16.29 -5.32 -30.45
N LEU A 32 16.68 -5.40 -29.16
CA LEU A 32 16.49 -6.58 -28.29
C LEU A 32 15.11 -6.64 -27.65
N THR A 33 14.50 -5.48 -27.40
CA THR A 33 13.18 -5.36 -26.77
C THR A 33 12.05 -5.10 -27.76
N ARG A 34 12.35 -5.07 -29.07
CA ARG A 34 11.43 -4.80 -30.18
C ARG A 34 10.05 -5.31 -29.82
N ARG A 35 9.07 -4.38 -29.76
CA ARG A 35 7.66 -4.65 -29.45
C ARG A 35 7.31 -6.03 -30.01
N GLN A 36 6.80 -6.94 -29.17
CA GLN A 36 6.01 -8.05 -29.69
C GLN A 36 5.15 -7.47 -30.81
N ASP A 37 5.08 -8.13 -31.98
CA ASP A 37 4.24 -7.70 -33.10
C ASP A 37 2.98 -7.07 -32.50
N PRO A 38 2.69 -5.78 -32.76
CA PRO A 38 1.62 -5.09 -32.06
C PRO A 38 0.26 -5.78 -32.23
N ASN A 39 0.15 -6.70 -33.20
CA ASN A 39 -1.01 -7.55 -33.42
C ASN A 39 -0.90 -8.96 -32.81
N ALA A 40 0.29 -9.37 -32.34
CA ALA A 40 0.47 -10.65 -31.67
C ALA A 40 -0.13 -10.60 -30.25
N PRO A 41 -0.87 -11.64 -29.84
CA PRO A 41 -1.47 -11.69 -28.52
C PRO A 41 -0.39 -11.72 -27.42
N ILE A 42 -0.52 -10.83 -26.43
CA ILE A 42 0.33 -10.84 -25.23
C ILE A 42 -0.24 -11.89 -24.28
N VAL A 43 0.34 -13.09 -24.32
CA VAL A 43 -0.04 -14.20 -23.42
C VAL A 43 0.66 -14.04 -22.08
N VAL A 44 -0.12 -13.89 -21.01
CA VAL A 44 0.38 -13.89 -19.64
C VAL A 44 0.66 -15.33 -19.24
N SER A 45 1.94 -15.71 -19.31
CA SER A 45 2.40 -17.09 -19.09
C SER A 45 3.04 -17.32 -17.72
N ARG A 46 3.16 -18.59 -17.33
CA ARG A 46 3.83 -19.02 -16.11
C ARG A 46 5.34 -18.74 -16.17
N LEU A 47 5.88 -18.14 -15.10
CA LEU A 47 7.32 -17.93 -14.97
C LEU A 47 8.08 -19.26 -14.72
N PRO A 48 9.33 -19.40 -15.19
CA PRO A 48 10.12 -20.62 -15.03
C PRO A 48 10.38 -21.00 -13.56
N LEU A 49 10.49 -22.30 -13.28
CA LEU A 49 10.90 -22.79 -11.97
C LEU A 49 12.36 -22.44 -11.68
N ALA A 50 12.72 -22.40 -10.40
CA ALA A 50 14.12 -22.34 -9.97
C ALA A 50 14.90 -23.55 -10.49
N ALA A 51 16.23 -23.45 -10.53
CA ALA A 51 17.11 -24.53 -10.99
C ALA A 51 16.93 -25.85 -10.22
N ASN A 52 16.45 -25.80 -8.97
CA ASN A 52 16.15 -26.96 -8.13
C ASN A 52 14.70 -27.49 -8.29
N GLY A 53 13.93 -26.96 -9.25
CA GLY A 53 12.53 -27.32 -9.51
C GLY A 53 11.51 -26.68 -8.56
N SER A 54 11.94 -25.88 -7.59
CA SER A 54 11.02 -25.16 -6.70
C SER A 54 10.39 -23.93 -7.37
N ILE A 55 9.27 -23.45 -6.84
CA ILE A 55 8.64 -22.20 -7.27
C ILE A 55 9.35 -21.03 -6.57
N PRO A 56 9.97 -20.09 -7.31
CA PRO A 56 10.63 -18.93 -6.72
C PRO A 56 9.67 -18.04 -5.93
N LEU A 57 10.19 -17.44 -4.85
CA LEU A 57 9.43 -16.55 -3.98
C LEU A 57 9.52 -15.10 -4.45
N ARG A 58 8.41 -14.36 -4.39
CA ARG A 58 8.47 -12.89 -4.31
C ARG A 58 8.99 -12.50 -2.93
N LEU A 59 10.04 -11.68 -2.90
CA LEU A 59 10.70 -11.25 -1.67
C LEU A 59 10.40 -9.79 -1.35
N GLU A 60 10.60 -9.40 -0.10
CA GLU A 60 10.51 -7.99 0.29
C GLU A 60 11.67 -7.21 -0.34
N ILE A 61 11.42 -5.98 -0.81
CA ILE A 61 12.41 -5.21 -1.59
C ILE A 61 13.75 -4.99 -0.87
N ARG A 62 13.76 -4.84 0.46
CA ARG A 62 14.98 -4.70 1.26
C ARG A 62 15.75 -6.02 1.31
N ASP A 63 15.07 -7.17 1.34
CA ASP A 63 15.72 -8.47 1.25
C ASP A 63 16.34 -8.66 -0.15
N VAL A 64 15.64 -8.28 -1.22
CA VAL A 64 16.20 -8.31 -2.59
C VAL A 64 17.46 -7.44 -2.68
N LYS A 65 17.47 -6.26 -2.05
CA LYS A 65 18.62 -5.35 -2.02
C LYS A 65 19.86 -5.96 -1.34
N THR A 66 19.71 -6.95 -0.47
CA THR A 66 20.85 -7.63 0.17
C THR A 66 21.55 -8.64 -0.75
N ASP A 67 20.87 -9.11 -1.80
CA ASP A 67 21.43 -9.99 -2.82
C ASP A 67 21.87 -9.15 -4.03
N LYS A 68 23.20 -9.02 -4.20
CA LYS A 68 23.79 -8.22 -5.29
C LYS A 68 23.23 -8.60 -6.67
N TYR A 69 23.15 -9.88 -6.99
CA TYR A 69 22.79 -10.32 -8.35
C TYR A 69 21.32 -10.05 -8.64
N ARG A 70 20.44 -10.30 -7.66
CA ARG A 70 19.00 -10.01 -7.79
C ARG A 70 18.73 -8.52 -7.83
N TRP A 71 19.41 -7.74 -6.99
CA TRP A 71 19.29 -6.28 -6.98
C TRP A 71 19.73 -5.67 -8.31
N ASP A 72 20.91 -6.04 -8.80
CA ASP A 72 21.44 -5.52 -10.07
C ASP A 72 20.49 -5.85 -11.23
N LEU A 73 20.00 -7.10 -11.31
CA LEU A 73 19.03 -7.48 -12.35
C LEU A 73 17.72 -6.71 -12.23
N TYR A 74 17.23 -6.46 -11.01
CA TYR A 74 15.99 -5.73 -10.82
C TYR A 74 16.10 -4.30 -11.35
N ILE A 75 17.16 -3.58 -10.95
CA ILE A 75 17.38 -2.19 -11.37
C ILE A 75 17.65 -2.11 -12.87
N LEU A 76 18.52 -2.97 -13.40
CA LEU A 76 18.82 -2.97 -14.84
C LEU A 76 17.59 -3.34 -15.68
N ALA A 77 16.79 -4.31 -15.23
CA ALA A 77 15.58 -4.69 -15.94
C ALA A 77 14.52 -3.59 -15.93
N LEU A 78 14.39 -2.85 -14.82
CA LEU A 78 13.53 -1.67 -14.76
C LEU A 78 14.03 -0.53 -15.65
N SER A 79 15.35 -0.29 -15.70
CA SER A 79 15.92 0.73 -16.61
C SER A 79 15.70 0.39 -18.09
N MET A 80 15.58 -0.90 -18.42
CA MET A 80 15.25 -1.39 -19.77
C MET A 80 13.73 -1.59 -19.99
N PHE A 81 12.89 -1.37 -18.98
CA PHE A 81 11.46 -1.67 -19.01
C PHE A 81 10.69 -0.62 -19.81
N GLN A 82 10.62 -0.83 -21.12
CA GLN A 82 9.87 0.05 -22.04
C GLN A 82 8.72 -0.67 -22.75
N SER A 83 8.86 -1.97 -23.06
CA SER A 83 7.85 -2.71 -23.85
C SER A 83 7.91 -4.25 -23.76
N GLN A 84 8.61 -4.81 -22.77
CA GLN A 84 8.78 -6.27 -22.62
C GLN A 84 8.57 -6.69 -21.16
N GLU A 85 8.27 -7.97 -20.93
CA GLU A 85 8.13 -8.53 -19.59
C GLU A 85 9.44 -8.44 -18.80
N LEU A 86 9.36 -7.96 -17.55
CA LEU A 86 10.53 -7.69 -16.70
C LEU A 86 11.44 -8.93 -16.52
N TYR A 87 10.87 -10.14 -16.42
CA TYR A 87 11.65 -11.37 -16.35
C TYR A 87 12.46 -11.65 -17.62
N LYS A 88 11.86 -11.49 -18.81
CA LYS A 88 12.53 -11.70 -20.09
C LYS A 88 13.70 -10.73 -20.25
N ILE A 89 13.50 -9.48 -19.82
CA ILE A 89 14.55 -8.47 -19.77
C ILE A 89 15.68 -8.90 -18.82
N ALA A 90 15.36 -9.33 -17.59
CA ALA A 90 16.37 -9.78 -16.62
C ALA A 90 17.20 -10.97 -17.13
N ASP A 91 16.57 -11.98 -17.75
CA ASP A 91 17.28 -13.12 -18.36
C ASP A 91 18.17 -12.69 -19.53
N ALA A 92 17.70 -11.75 -20.37
CA ALA A 92 18.49 -11.19 -21.47
C ALA A 92 19.73 -10.44 -20.94
N ILE A 93 19.56 -9.60 -19.93
CA ILE A 93 20.66 -8.85 -19.28
C ILE A 93 21.67 -9.81 -18.66
N ALA A 94 21.21 -10.88 -17.98
CA ALA A 94 22.09 -11.88 -17.39
C ALA A 94 23.03 -12.51 -18.42
N ARG A 95 22.59 -12.67 -19.68
CA ARG A 95 23.41 -13.22 -20.78
C ARG A 95 24.44 -12.25 -21.35
N MET A 96 24.32 -10.95 -21.09
CA MET A 96 25.21 -9.91 -21.62
C MET A 96 26.56 -9.85 -20.89
N PHE A 97 26.66 -10.38 -19.66
CA PHE A 97 27.93 -10.41 -18.92
C PHE A 97 28.97 -11.27 -19.64
N THR A 98 30.15 -10.69 -19.90
CA THR A 98 31.20 -11.35 -20.71
C THR A 98 31.96 -12.41 -19.92
N ASN A 99 32.22 -12.16 -18.63
CA ASN A 99 32.85 -13.13 -17.73
C ASN A 99 31.92 -14.33 -17.50
N ALA A 100 32.43 -15.55 -17.74
CA ALA A 100 31.62 -16.76 -17.71
C ALA A 100 31.08 -17.12 -16.31
N THR A 101 31.89 -16.96 -15.27
CA THR A 101 31.49 -17.27 -13.90
C THR A 101 30.43 -16.28 -13.41
N GLU A 102 30.65 -15.00 -13.67
CA GLU A 102 29.70 -13.94 -13.32
C GLU A 102 28.38 -14.11 -14.08
N ARG A 103 28.44 -14.36 -15.39
CA ARG A 103 27.26 -14.65 -16.22
C ARG A 103 26.44 -15.80 -15.65
N LEU A 104 27.06 -16.89 -15.20
CA LEU A 104 26.35 -18.01 -14.58
C LEU A 104 25.62 -17.60 -13.29
N LEU A 105 26.24 -16.76 -12.44
CA LEU A 105 25.62 -16.27 -11.21
C LEU A 105 24.41 -15.35 -11.51
N TYR A 106 24.54 -14.47 -12.50
CA TYR A 106 23.41 -13.65 -12.97
C TYR A 106 22.31 -14.48 -13.61
N GLN A 107 22.64 -15.52 -14.39
CA GLN A 107 21.63 -16.44 -14.96
C GLN A 107 20.89 -17.20 -13.87
N GLN A 108 21.59 -17.64 -12.82
CA GLN A 108 20.97 -18.27 -11.66
C GLN A 108 20.02 -17.28 -10.96
N ALA A 109 20.48 -16.06 -10.68
CA ALA A 109 19.65 -15.02 -10.08
C ALA A 109 18.43 -14.66 -10.95
N ALA A 110 18.59 -14.60 -12.28
CA ALA A 110 17.51 -14.35 -13.23
C ALA A 110 16.46 -15.46 -13.20
N SER A 111 16.86 -16.75 -13.12
CA SER A 111 15.89 -17.86 -13.04
C SER A 111 15.02 -17.80 -11.77
N ASP A 112 15.59 -17.32 -10.67
CA ASP A 112 14.87 -17.09 -9.40
C ASP A 112 14.11 -15.75 -9.36
N PHE A 113 14.32 -14.86 -10.33
CA PHE A 113 13.84 -13.47 -10.25
C PHE A 113 12.31 -13.39 -10.26
N ARG A 114 11.76 -12.68 -9.27
CA ARG A 114 10.35 -12.27 -9.19
C ARG A 114 10.30 -10.81 -8.76
N ILE A 115 9.28 -10.08 -9.21
CA ILE A 115 9.09 -8.69 -8.76
C ILE A 115 8.96 -8.65 -7.23
N PRO A 116 9.72 -7.80 -6.52
CA PRO A 116 9.60 -7.69 -5.09
C PRO A 116 8.27 -7.06 -4.67
N TYR A 117 7.90 -7.27 -3.42
CA TYR A 117 6.85 -6.48 -2.76
C TYR A 117 7.48 -5.50 -1.77
N TRP A 118 6.79 -4.40 -1.48
CA TRP A 118 7.14 -3.54 -0.35
C TRP A 118 6.17 -3.79 0.80
N ASP A 119 6.68 -4.29 1.92
CA ASP A 119 5.87 -4.49 3.13
C ASP A 119 5.60 -3.17 3.85
N TRP A 120 4.65 -2.40 3.32
CA TRP A 120 4.17 -1.15 3.91
C TRP A 120 3.41 -1.34 5.22
N ALA A 121 3.07 -2.57 5.61
CA ALA A 121 2.43 -2.88 6.89
C ALA A 121 3.44 -3.29 7.99
N SER A 122 4.73 -3.35 7.67
CA SER A 122 5.79 -3.58 8.65
C SER A 122 6.47 -2.28 9.12
N PRO A 123 6.87 -2.19 10.40
CA PRO A 123 7.79 -1.14 10.82
C PRO A 123 9.13 -1.31 10.10
N ALA A 124 9.80 -0.20 9.80
CA ALA A 124 11.13 -0.25 9.22
C ALA A 124 12.13 -0.94 10.17
N PRO A 125 13.18 -1.59 9.62
CA PRO A 125 14.34 -2.00 10.41
C PRO A 125 14.93 -0.82 11.20
N ALA A 126 15.59 -1.12 12.32
CA ALA A 126 16.20 -0.09 13.16
C ALA A 126 17.19 0.76 12.36
N GLY A 127 17.04 2.09 12.44
CA GLY A 127 17.88 3.05 11.72
C GLY A 127 17.45 3.36 10.29
N GLN A 128 16.38 2.75 9.77
CA GLN A 128 15.85 3.02 8.42
C GLN A 128 14.55 3.83 8.46
N SER A 129 14.23 4.49 7.34
CA SER A 129 12.92 5.11 7.13
C SER A 129 11.84 4.08 6.80
N HIS A 130 10.58 4.45 7.03
CA HIS A 130 9.44 3.61 6.66
C HIS A 130 9.36 3.44 5.14
N PHE A 131 9.50 4.54 4.41
CA PHE A 131 9.66 4.53 2.96
C PHE A 131 11.05 3.99 2.60
N PRO A 132 11.17 2.96 1.74
CA PRO A 132 12.45 2.35 1.41
C PRO A 132 13.50 3.34 0.87
N ASP A 133 14.76 3.18 1.33
CA ASP A 133 15.87 4.08 1.00
C ASP A 133 16.10 4.28 -0.51
N VAL A 134 15.75 3.26 -1.33
CA VAL A 134 15.89 3.36 -2.80
C VAL A 134 15.03 4.47 -3.39
N PHE A 135 13.98 4.91 -2.71
CA PHE A 135 13.14 5.99 -3.22
C PHE A 135 13.67 7.39 -2.94
N TRP A 136 14.75 7.57 -2.19
CA TRP A 136 15.16 8.91 -1.74
C TRP A 136 16.01 9.67 -2.75
N ASN A 137 16.74 8.96 -3.62
CA ASN A 137 17.66 9.57 -4.57
C ASN A 137 17.19 9.34 -6.01
N SER A 138 17.21 10.38 -6.83
CA SER A 138 16.85 10.31 -8.26
C SER A 138 17.89 9.61 -9.13
N THR A 139 19.08 9.36 -8.58
CA THR A 139 20.18 8.66 -9.26
C THR A 139 20.76 7.59 -8.36
N LEU A 140 21.33 6.54 -8.94
CA LEU A 140 22.09 5.54 -8.20
C LEU A 140 23.31 5.07 -9.00
N THR A 141 24.28 4.49 -8.30
CA THR A 141 25.42 3.80 -8.91
C THR A 141 25.04 2.34 -9.16
N GLN A 142 24.98 1.94 -10.42
CA GLN A 142 24.58 0.60 -10.84
C GLN A 142 25.74 -0.14 -11.50
N TYR A 143 25.95 -1.39 -11.12
CA TYR A 143 26.83 -2.30 -11.84
C TYR A 143 26.03 -3.11 -12.86
N GLY A 144 26.53 -3.25 -14.08
CA GLY A 144 25.91 -4.08 -15.10
C GLY A 144 26.90 -4.64 -16.12
N PRO A 145 26.41 -5.19 -17.24
CA PRO A 145 27.22 -5.86 -18.26
C PRO A 145 28.33 -4.99 -18.86
N ASN A 146 28.12 -3.67 -18.85
CA ASN A 146 29.04 -2.64 -19.36
C ASN A 146 29.70 -1.84 -18.21
N GLY A 147 29.92 -2.49 -17.06
CA GLY A 147 30.62 -1.90 -15.91
C GLY A 147 29.73 -1.08 -14.97
N VAL A 148 30.38 -0.27 -14.14
CA VAL A 148 29.69 0.60 -13.16
C VAL A 148 29.33 1.92 -13.83
N GLN A 149 28.07 2.34 -13.69
CA GLN A 149 27.54 3.59 -14.24
C GLN A 149 26.72 4.34 -13.18
N VAL A 150 26.63 5.66 -13.30
CA VAL A 150 25.67 6.48 -12.54
C VAL A 150 24.46 6.70 -13.44
N ILE A 151 23.33 6.14 -13.05
CA ILE A 151 22.11 6.14 -13.85
C ILE A 151 20.97 6.85 -13.14
N HIS A 152 19.95 7.24 -13.91
CA HIS A 152 18.65 7.57 -13.32
C HIS A 152 18.15 6.36 -12.52
N ASN A 153 17.54 6.61 -11.37
CA ASN A 153 16.99 5.58 -10.54
C ASN A 153 15.55 5.23 -11.01
N PRO A 154 15.34 4.08 -11.67
CA PRO A 154 14.05 3.74 -12.25
C PRO A 154 12.97 3.42 -11.19
N LEU A 155 13.31 3.39 -9.90
CA LEU A 155 12.35 3.27 -8.80
C LEU A 155 11.95 4.63 -8.21
N TYR A 156 12.73 5.69 -8.48
CA TYR A 156 12.44 7.04 -7.99
C TYR A 156 11.26 7.66 -8.74
N SER A 157 11.28 7.60 -10.07
CA SER A 157 10.24 8.09 -10.97
C SER A 157 10.26 7.31 -12.28
N TYR A 158 9.17 7.36 -13.05
CA TYR A 158 9.17 7.03 -14.46
C TYR A 158 9.25 8.32 -15.28
N ALA A 159 10.20 8.42 -16.21
CA ALA A 159 10.33 9.54 -17.13
C ALA A 159 9.55 9.24 -18.42
N PHE A 160 8.66 10.15 -18.83
CA PHE A 160 7.87 10.00 -20.04
C PHE A 160 8.70 10.32 -21.29
N HIS A 161 8.71 9.42 -22.27
CA HIS A 161 9.53 9.56 -23.48
C HIS A 161 8.80 9.04 -24.76
N PRO A 162 8.04 9.88 -25.49
CA PRO A 162 7.69 11.26 -25.18
C PRO A 162 6.59 11.38 -24.13
N LEU A 163 6.43 12.57 -23.55
CA LEU A 163 5.24 12.94 -22.79
C LEU A 163 4.05 13.13 -23.75
N ASP A 164 3.03 12.30 -23.61
CA ASP A 164 1.78 12.43 -24.38
C ASP A 164 0.73 13.22 -23.56
N GLY A 165 0.73 14.54 -23.74
CA GLY A 165 -0.19 15.43 -23.04
C GLY A 165 -1.66 15.33 -23.48
N GLU A 166 -1.95 14.65 -24.59
CA GLU A 166 -3.32 14.39 -25.06
C GLU A 166 -3.88 13.10 -24.42
N ALA A 167 -3.03 12.09 -24.24
CA ALA A 167 -3.39 10.87 -23.52
C ALA A 167 -3.52 11.09 -22.00
N LEU A 168 -2.73 12.00 -21.43
CA LEU A 168 -2.77 12.35 -20.01
C LEU A 168 -3.73 13.53 -19.78
N ILE A 169 -4.90 13.28 -19.18
CA ILE A 169 -5.97 14.29 -19.14
C ILE A 169 -5.99 15.19 -17.90
N TRP A 170 -5.15 14.95 -16.88
CA TRP A 170 -5.22 15.68 -15.60
C TRP A 170 -4.10 16.70 -15.40
N PRO A 171 -4.37 18.01 -15.49
CA PRO A 171 -3.48 19.04 -14.97
C PRO A 171 -3.35 18.96 -13.43
N PRO A 172 -2.20 19.35 -12.86
CA PRO A 172 -0.94 19.67 -13.54
C PRO A 172 -0.15 18.43 -14.01
N LEU A 173 -0.53 17.22 -13.61
CA LEU A 173 0.25 15.99 -13.82
C LEU A 173 0.59 15.72 -15.29
N ARG A 174 -0.34 16.00 -16.20
CA ARG A 174 -0.13 15.83 -17.66
C ARG A 174 1.02 16.66 -18.25
N SER A 175 1.52 17.65 -17.52
CA SER A 175 2.58 18.56 -17.97
C SER A 175 3.96 18.20 -17.43
N TRP A 176 4.05 17.24 -16.51
CA TRP A 176 5.32 16.84 -15.90
C TRP A 176 5.95 15.71 -16.71
N ASN A 177 7.24 15.87 -17.01
CA ASN A 177 8.03 14.89 -17.78
C ASN A 177 8.34 13.60 -17.02
N GLU A 178 8.01 13.51 -15.74
CA GLU A 178 8.18 12.32 -14.92
C GLU A 178 7.10 12.20 -13.84
N THR A 179 6.93 10.99 -13.33
CA THR A 179 6.03 10.74 -12.20
C THR A 179 6.55 11.40 -10.94
N LYS A 180 5.65 12.10 -10.23
CA LYS A 180 5.93 12.79 -8.97
C LYS A 180 5.22 12.14 -7.79
N ARG A 181 5.83 12.25 -6.60
CA ARG A 181 5.26 11.90 -5.28
C ARG A 181 5.40 13.09 -4.34
N ALA A 182 4.32 13.51 -3.70
CA ALA A 182 4.25 14.77 -2.93
C ALA A 182 4.88 15.96 -3.69
N PRO A 183 4.40 16.29 -4.91
CA PRO A 183 4.98 17.35 -5.71
C PRO A 183 4.91 18.71 -4.99
N ASN A 184 6.04 19.43 -4.93
CA ASN A 184 6.09 20.77 -4.38
C ASN A 184 5.98 21.84 -5.48
N THR A 185 4.76 22.26 -5.78
CA THR A 185 4.47 23.29 -6.79
C THR A 185 4.88 24.71 -6.38
N ASP A 186 5.11 24.96 -5.08
CA ASP A 186 5.61 26.25 -4.60
C ASP A 186 7.06 26.49 -5.02
N ILE A 187 7.82 25.40 -5.27
CA ILE A 187 9.19 25.46 -5.81
C ILE A 187 9.16 25.61 -7.33
N SER A 188 8.33 24.84 -8.02
CA SER A 188 8.17 24.89 -9.48
C SER A 188 6.84 24.27 -9.89
N GLU A 189 6.02 25.00 -10.64
CA GLU A 189 4.77 24.47 -11.19
C GLU A 189 5.00 23.53 -12.39
N VAL A 190 6.07 23.78 -13.15
CA VAL A 190 6.39 23.05 -14.39
C VAL A 190 7.23 21.80 -14.13
N GLU A 191 8.10 21.83 -13.13
CA GLU A 191 8.97 20.71 -12.74
C GLU A 191 9.08 20.61 -11.21
N PRO A 192 7.97 20.33 -10.51
CA PRO A 192 8.00 20.24 -9.06
C PRO A 192 8.90 19.09 -8.61
N PRO A 193 9.72 19.27 -7.56
CA PRO A 193 10.44 18.14 -6.96
C PRO A 193 9.47 17.21 -6.22
N SER A 194 9.81 15.92 -6.17
CA SER A 194 9.10 14.94 -5.33
C SER A 194 9.59 15.04 -3.88
N MET A 195 8.68 15.26 -2.94
CA MET A 195 8.99 15.37 -1.51
C MET A 195 8.79 14.03 -0.79
N ASN A 196 9.70 13.08 -1.03
CA ASN A 196 9.57 11.71 -0.50
C ASN A 196 9.67 11.62 1.04
N ASP A 197 10.19 12.66 1.71
CA ASP A 197 10.13 12.83 3.16
C ASP A 197 8.69 13.06 3.66
N GLN A 198 7.87 13.79 2.91
CA GLN A 198 6.45 13.97 3.21
C GLN A 198 5.67 12.66 3.01
N VAL A 199 5.95 11.92 1.93
CA VAL A 199 5.37 10.60 1.70
C VAL A 199 5.71 9.62 2.82
N ASN A 200 6.99 9.56 3.22
CA ASN A 200 7.42 8.75 4.35
C ASN A 200 6.68 9.14 5.63
N THR A 201 6.54 10.44 5.92
CA THR A 201 5.88 10.95 7.12
C THR A 201 4.40 10.60 7.13
N ALA A 202 3.71 10.79 6.01
CA ALA A 202 2.29 10.47 5.84
C ALA A 202 2.02 8.97 6.03
N LEU A 203 2.75 8.10 5.34
CA LEU A 203 2.57 6.65 5.44
C LEU A 203 2.95 6.10 6.81
N LEU A 204 4.03 6.61 7.41
CA LEU A 204 4.40 6.24 8.77
C LEU A 204 3.32 6.61 9.80
N ALA A 205 2.65 7.75 9.62
CA ALA A 205 1.52 8.14 10.46
C ALA A 205 0.31 7.20 10.31
N LYS A 206 0.13 6.55 9.15
CA LYS A 206 -0.95 5.59 8.89
C LYS A 206 -0.62 4.15 9.29
N LEU A 207 0.64 3.81 9.54
CA LEU A 207 1.05 2.44 9.84
C LEU A 207 0.25 1.77 10.99
N PRO A 208 -0.02 2.42 12.14
CA PRO A 208 -0.81 1.79 13.21
C PRO A 208 -2.26 1.50 12.80
N GLU A 209 -2.84 2.36 11.97
CA GLU A 209 -4.19 2.20 11.43
C GLU A 209 -4.25 1.02 10.45
N ILE A 210 -3.31 1.00 9.50
CA ILE A 210 -3.11 -0.10 8.55
C ILE A 210 -3.02 -1.45 9.27
N GLN A 211 -2.18 -1.54 10.31
CA GLN A 211 -1.95 -2.80 11.01
C GLN A 211 -3.21 -3.29 11.73
N GLN A 212 -3.98 -2.37 12.32
CA GLN A 212 -5.27 -2.70 12.94
C GLN A 212 -6.28 -3.19 11.91
N ARG A 213 -6.46 -2.46 10.80
CA ARG A 213 -7.42 -2.82 9.74
C ARG A 213 -7.08 -4.17 9.13
N LEU A 214 -5.82 -4.42 8.78
CA LEU A 214 -5.38 -5.73 8.29
C LEU A 214 -5.57 -6.85 9.32
N TYR A 215 -5.33 -6.60 10.60
CA TYR A 215 -5.56 -7.60 11.65
C TYR A 215 -7.05 -7.97 11.76
N ILE A 216 -7.94 -6.98 11.69
CA ILE A 216 -9.39 -7.18 11.69
C ILE A 216 -9.82 -7.96 10.45
N LEU A 217 -9.36 -7.58 9.26
CA LEU A 217 -9.63 -8.28 8.00
C LEU A 217 -9.24 -9.76 8.08
N PHE A 218 -8.02 -10.08 8.52
CA PHE A 218 -7.58 -11.48 8.63
C PHE A 218 -8.31 -12.29 9.72
N SER A 219 -8.78 -11.63 10.78
CA SER A 219 -9.36 -12.33 11.93
C SER A 219 -10.90 -12.39 11.93
N SER A 220 -11.58 -11.57 11.14
CA SER A 220 -13.05 -11.49 11.13
C SER A 220 -13.71 -11.59 9.75
N TYR A 221 -12.99 -11.36 8.65
CA TYR A 221 -13.58 -11.38 7.31
C TYR A 221 -13.31 -12.76 6.68
N HIS A 222 -14.36 -13.58 6.61
CA HIS A 222 -14.28 -14.96 6.10
C HIS A 222 -14.87 -15.13 4.70
N GLU A 223 -15.60 -14.11 4.20
CA GLU A 223 -16.16 -14.11 2.86
C GLU A 223 -15.37 -13.24 1.89
N PHE A 224 -15.01 -13.81 0.73
CA PHE A 224 -14.13 -13.16 -0.24
C PHE A 224 -14.70 -11.82 -0.71
N ASP A 225 -16.00 -11.73 -0.93
CA ASP A 225 -16.63 -10.51 -1.45
C ASP A 225 -16.48 -9.35 -0.46
N SER A 226 -16.71 -9.59 0.83
CA SER A 226 -16.51 -8.58 1.89
C SER A 226 -15.03 -8.24 2.11
N PHE A 227 -14.13 -9.22 1.97
CA PHE A 227 -12.70 -9.00 2.13
C PHE A 227 -12.10 -8.24 0.94
N SER A 228 -12.56 -8.52 -0.29
CA SER A 228 -11.89 -8.13 -1.52
C SER A 228 -12.13 -6.68 -1.91
N ASN A 229 -13.37 -6.19 -1.81
CA ASN A 229 -13.75 -4.92 -2.44
C ASN A 229 -14.68 -4.06 -1.58
N LYS A 230 -14.62 -2.74 -1.79
CA LYS A 230 -15.35 -1.72 -1.00
C LYS A 230 -16.83 -1.57 -1.37
N ASN A 231 -17.24 -2.05 -2.54
CA ASN A 231 -18.62 -1.97 -3.05
C ASN A 231 -19.54 -2.99 -2.35
N TYR A 232 -19.09 -4.24 -2.23
CA TYR A 232 -19.86 -5.31 -1.59
C TYR A 232 -20.11 -5.02 -0.11
N ALA A 233 -19.07 -4.58 0.60
CA ALA A 233 -19.11 -4.21 2.01
C ALA A 233 -20.25 -3.22 2.33
N ALA A 234 -20.50 -2.25 1.44
CA ALA A 234 -21.58 -1.27 1.61
C ALA A 234 -22.99 -1.85 1.41
N SER A 235 -23.13 -3.00 0.74
CA SER A 235 -24.42 -3.61 0.41
C SER A 235 -25.01 -4.52 1.49
N GLN A 236 -24.24 -4.90 2.53
CA GLN A 236 -24.62 -5.87 3.57
C GLN A 236 -24.92 -5.24 4.94
N ASN A 237 -25.75 -4.19 4.98
CA ASN A 237 -26.42 -3.70 6.20
C ASN A 237 -25.49 -3.44 7.41
N LEU A 238 -24.42 -2.66 7.19
CA LEU A 238 -23.44 -2.17 8.19
C LEU A 238 -22.47 -3.20 8.80
N SER A 239 -22.60 -4.50 8.54
CA SER A 239 -21.57 -5.47 8.94
C SER A 239 -20.46 -5.51 7.90
N HIS A 240 -19.21 -5.40 8.35
CA HIS A 240 -18.01 -5.59 7.52
C HIS A 240 -17.78 -4.52 6.43
N LEU A 241 -17.82 -3.23 6.82
CA LEU A 241 -17.64 -2.07 5.91
C LEU A 241 -16.17 -1.78 5.49
N ASP A 242 -15.23 -2.67 5.80
CA ASP A 242 -13.82 -2.54 5.39
C ASP A 242 -13.49 -3.56 4.28
N SER A 243 -12.35 -3.40 3.61
CA SER A 243 -11.86 -4.34 2.61
C SER A 243 -10.37 -4.17 2.40
N ILE A 244 -9.72 -5.14 1.76
CA ILE A 244 -8.33 -5.01 1.34
C ILE A 244 -8.15 -3.87 0.34
N GLU A 245 -9.15 -3.63 -0.53
CA GLU A 245 -9.18 -2.49 -1.44
C GLU A 245 -9.19 -1.16 -0.68
N ALA A 246 -10.01 -1.04 0.38
CA ALA A 246 -10.06 0.17 1.19
C ALA A 246 -8.77 0.43 2.00
N VAL A 247 -7.98 -0.61 2.32
CA VAL A 247 -6.64 -0.44 2.92
C VAL A 247 -5.61 -0.09 1.84
N HIS A 248 -5.71 -0.72 0.67
CA HIS A 248 -4.90 -0.42 -0.52
C HIS A 248 -5.01 1.07 -0.91
N ASP A 249 -6.21 1.64 -0.84
CA ASP A 249 -6.48 3.05 -1.15
C ASP A 249 -5.63 4.03 -0.32
N ILE A 250 -5.27 3.67 0.93
CA ILE A 250 -4.35 4.47 1.77
C ILE A 250 -3.00 4.63 1.06
N ILE A 251 -2.44 3.55 0.52
CA ILE A 251 -1.11 3.60 -0.08
C ILE A 251 -1.13 4.41 -1.37
N HIS A 252 -2.21 4.35 -2.15
CA HIS A 252 -2.38 5.24 -3.31
C HIS A 252 -2.46 6.72 -2.89
N ILE A 253 -3.35 7.05 -1.95
CA ILE A 253 -3.57 8.44 -1.51
C ILE A 253 -2.31 9.03 -0.90
N TYR A 254 -1.69 8.35 0.07
CA TYR A 254 -0.55 8.89 0.82
C TYR A 254 0.81 8.57 0.18
N GLY A 255 0.93 7.49 -0.60
CA GLY A 255 2.11 7.18 -1.42
C GLY A 255 2.29 8.13 -2.59
N GLY A 256 1.18 8.60 -3.17
CA GLY A 256 1.21 9.69 -4.14
C GLY A 256 1.27 11.06 -3.47
N SER A 257 0.48 11.29 -2.42
CA SER A 257 0.33 12.58 -1.75
C SER A 257 0.16 13.74 -2.75
N ARG A 258 -0.85 13.66 -3.64
CA ARG A 258 -1.10 14.58 -4.78
C ARG A 258 -0.21 14.35 -6.02
N GLY A 259 0.66 13.34 -5.94
CA GLY A 259 1.43 12.81 -7.05
C GLY A 259 0.66 11.76 -7.86
N HIS A 260 1.35 11.09 -8.79
CA HIS A 260 0.71 10.20 -9.77
C HIS A 260 -0.01 9.01 -9.12
N MET A 261 0.55 8.44 -8.05
CA MET A 261 -0.09 7.35 -7.27
C MET A 261 -1.47 7.72 -6.69
N THR A 262 -1.77 9.02 -6.52
CA THR A 262 -3.05 9.52 -5.98
C THR A 262 -4.18 9.57 -7.03
N TYR A 263 -3.88 9.33 -8.32
CA TYR A 263 -4.89 9.40 -9.38
C TYR A 263 -4.94 8.06 -10.11
N VAL A 264 -6.06 7.34 -9.98
CA VAL A 264 -6.25 5.97 -10.55
C VAL A 264 -5.64 5.82 -11.95
N PRO A 265 -5.93 6.70 -12.93
CA PRO A 265 -5.55 6.41 -14.31
C PRO A 265 -4.11 6.80 -14.64
N LEU A 266 -3.41 7.43 -13.67
CA LEU A 266 -1.99 7.77 -13.76
C LEU A 266 -1.12 6.94 -12.80
N SER A 267 -1.75 6.27 -11.83
CA SER A 267 -1.05 5.61 -10.73
C SER A 267 -0.09 4.52 -11.18
N SER A 268 -0.43 3.78 -12.23
CA SER A 268 0.39 2.69 -12.77
C SER A 268 1.68 3.14 -13.45
N PHE A 269 1.83 4.44 -13.78
CA PHE A 269 3.10 4.96 -14.29
C PHE A 269 4.16 5.08 -13.20
N ASP A 270 3.77 5.26 -11.93
CA ASP A 270 4.73 5.38 -10.83
C ASP A 270 5.28 3.98 -10.47
N PRO A 271 6.61 3.77 -10.44
CA PRO A 271 7.21 2.48 -10.09
C PRO A 271 6.77 1.89 -8.74
N LEU A 272 6.33 2.74 -7.80
CA LEU A 272 5.79 2.31 -6.50
C LEU A 272 4.54 1.42 -6.66
N PHE A 273 3.76 1.63 -7.71
CA PHE A 273 2.54 0.90 -8.01
C PHE A 273 2.76 -0.61 -7.97
N PHE A 274 3.77 -1.11 -8.66
CA PHE A 274 3.98 -2.54 -8.79
C PHE A 274 4.42 -3.20 -7.47
N LEU A 275 5.23 -2.51 -6.66
CA LEU A 275 5.60 -3.00 -5.32
C LEU A 275 4.41 -3.01 -4.37
N HIS A 276 3.57 -2.00 -4.46
CA HIS A 276 2.35 -1.89 -3.67
C HIS A 276 1.36 -3.01 -4.03
N HIS A 277 1.10 -3.22 -5.32
CA HIS A 277 0.19 -4.27 -5.81
C HIS A 277 0.75 -5.69 -5.57
N ALA A 278 2.07 -5.89 -5.61
CA ALA A 278 2.68 -7.16 -5.19
C ALA A 278 2.47 -7.42 -3.68
N MET A 279 2.46 -6.39 -2.83
CA MET A 279 2.11 -6.53 -1.42
C MET A 279 0.61 -6.81 -1.22
N THR A 280 -0.27 -6.20 -2.02
CA THR A 280 -1.71 -6.49 -1.98
C THR A 280 -2.01 -7.94 -2.40
N ASP A 281 -1.36 -8.42 -3.47
CA ASP A 281 -1.44 -9.83 -3.91
C ASP A 281 -0.94 -10.81 -2.83
N ARG A 282 0.14 -10.44 -2.10
CA ARG A 282 0.61 -11.19 -0.93
C ARG A 282 -0.48 -11.29 0.16
N LEU A 283 -1.16 -10.19 0.46
CA LEU A 283 -2.23 -10.16 1.47
C LEU A 283 -3.43 -11.02 1.07
N ILE A 284 -3.82 -10.99 -0.22
CA ILE A 284 -4.88 -11.86 -0.76
C ILE A 284 -4.47 -13.34 -0.66
N SER A 285 -3.24 -13.67 -1.04
CA SER A 285 -2.71 -15.05 -0.95
C SER A 285 -2.75 -15.57 0.50
N MET A 286 -2.38 -14.73 1.47
CA MET A 286 -2.48 -15.03 2.89
C MET A 286 -3.93 -15.29 3.31
N TRP A 287 -4.87 -14.45 2.85
CA TRP A 287 -6.29 -14.60 3.16
C TRP A 287 -6.86 -15.89 2.58
N GLN A 288 -6.51 -16.26 1.34
CA GLN A 288 -6.97 -17.49 0.70
C GLN A 288 -6.51 -18.74 1.48
N LEU A 289 -5.29 -18.74 2.02
CA LEU A 289 -4.81 -19.81 2.89
C LEU A 289 -5.64 -19.91 4.18
N LEU A 290 -6.13 -18.78 4.69
CA LEU A 290 -7.01 -18.70 5.86
C LEU A 290 -8.49 -18.97 5.54
N ASN A 291 -8.93 -18.91 4.29
CA ASN A 291 -10.34 -19.10 3.92
C ASN A 291 -10.46 -19.91 2.61
N PRO A 292 -9.95 -21.16 2.56
CA PRO A 292 -9.79 -21.91 1.31
C PRO A 292 -11.11 -22.28 0.61
N ALA A 293 -12.22 -22.28 1.35
CA ALA A 293 -13.54 -22.59 0.82
C ALA A 293 -14.28 -21.35 0.27
N SER A 294 -13.88 -20.14 0.66
CA SER A 294 -14.57 -18.91 0.23
C SER A 294 -13.96 -18.39 -1.07
N TRP A 295 -14.83 -17.93 -1.96
CA TRP A 295 -14.47 -17.41 -3.28
C TRP A 295 -15.53 -16.45 -3.82
N ILE A 296 -15.24 -15.82 -4.95
CA ILE A 296 -16.07 -14.79 -5.57
C ILE A 296 -17.48 -15.32 -5.82
N THR A 297 -18.49 -14.60 -5.32
CA THR A 297 -19.88 -14.85 -5.71
C THR A 297 -20.33 -13.88 -6.81
N PRO A 298 -21.31 -14.25 -7.66
CA PRO A 298 -21.77 -13.38 -8.72
C PRO A 298 -22.32 -12.04 -8.21
N GLN A 299 -21.83 -10.94 -8.76
CA GLN A 299 -22.18 -9.58 -8.36
C GLN A 299 -22.40 -8.67 -9.57
N VAL A 300 -23.18 -7.61 -9.37
CA VAL A 300 -23.39 -6.58 -10.40
C VAL A 300 -22.26 -5.57 -10.34
N SER A 301 -21.67 -5.25 -11.48
CA SER A 301 -20.67 -4.19 -11.58
C SER A 301 -21.27 -2.85 -11.15
N GLY A 302 -20.69 -2.22 -10.13
CA GLY A 302 -21.10 -0.91 -9.62
C GLY A 302 -20.78 0.23 -10.59
N GLU A 303 -19.83 0.01 -11.50
CA GLU A 303 -19.27 1.01 -12.41
C GLU A 303 -19.00 0.45 -13.80
N THR A 304 -18.83 1.38 -14.73
CA THR A 304 -18.32 1.08 -16.06
C THR A 304 -16.79 1.14 -16.02
N THR A 305 -16.15 0.03 -16.38
CA THR A 305 -14.72 -0.01 -16.69
C THR A 305 -14.54 0.04 -18.20
N TYR A 306 -13.29 -0.04 -18.67
CA TYR A 306 -13.03 -0.20 -20.10
C TYR A 306 -13.63 -1.50 -20.68
N THR A 307 -13.84 -2.51 -19.83
CA THR A 307 -14.15 -3.89 -20.25
C THR A 307 -15.53 -4.37 -19.83
N ALA A 308 -16.16 -3.72 -18.85
CA ALA A 308 -17.48 -4.06 -18.35
C ALA A 308 -18.32 -2.81 -18.14
N LEU A 309 -19.58 -2.87 -18.55
CA LEU A 309 -20.54 -1.79 -18.29
C LEU A 309 -21.07 -1.91 -16.85
N LYS A 310 -21.40 -0.76 -16.25
CA LYS A 310 -22.21 -0.71 -15.03
C LYS A 310 -23.48 -1.55 -15.22
N GLY A 311 -23.83 -2.34 -14.21
CA GLY A 311 -25.00 -3.23 -14.26
C GLY A 311 -24.70 -4.62 -14.83
N ALA A 312 -23.52 -4.86 -15.40
CA ALA A 312 -23.14 -6.19 -15.87
C ALA A 312 -22.93 -7.15 -14.70
N MET A 313 -23.46 -8.37 -14.80
CA MET A 313 -23.12 -9.44 -13.86
C MET A 313 -21.66 -9.85 -14.06
N GLN A 314 -20.92 -10.01 -12.96
CA GLN A 314 -19.55 -10.46 -12.87
C GLN A 314 -19.50 -11.66 -11.94
N SER A 315 -18.67 -12.65 -12.23
CA SER A 315 -18.46 -13.87 -11.44
C SER A 315 -16.99 -14.29 -11.49
N SER A 316 -16.63 -15.33 -10.74
CA SER A 316 -15.26 -15.90 -10.78
C SER A 316 -14.81 -16.30 -12.18
N SER A 317 -15.74 -16.72 -13.04
CA SER A 317 -15.51 -17.14 -14.42
C SER A 317 -15.61 -16.00 -15.44
N THR A 318 -15.75 -14.75 -14.99
CA THR A 318 -15.79 -13.61 -15.92
C THR A 318 -14.39 -13.34 -16.48
N PRO A 319 -14.23 -13.20 -17.82
CA PRO A 319 -12.95 -12.90 -18.44
C PRO A 319 -12.28 -11.63 -17.88
N LEU A 320 -11.08 -11.80 -17.32
CA LEU A 320 -10.20 -10.72 -16.87
C LEU A 320 -9.45 -10.14 -18.08
N THR A 321 -10.20 -9.45 -18.94
CA THR A 321 -9.62 -8.76 -20.09
C THR A 321 -8.73 -7.58 -19.66
N PRO A 322 -7.64 -7.28 -20.38
CA PRO A 322 -7.19 -7.91 -21.63
C PRO A 322 -6.20 -9.08 -21.43
N PHE A 323 -6.13 -9.71 -20.25
CA PHE A 323 -5.09 -10.68 -19.93
C PHE A 323 -5.36 -12.05 -20.57
N MET A 324 -4.68 -12.36 -21.67
CA MET A 324 -4.81 -13.65 -22.36
C MET A 324 -4.03 -14.75 -21.63
N SER A 325 -4.64 -15.91 -21.45
CA SER A 325 -4.02 -17.12 -20.92
C SER A 325 -3.41 -18.01 -22.00
N SER A 326 -3.87 -17.86 -23.24
CA SER A 326 -3.34 -18.55 -24.42
C SER A 326 -3.48 -17.71 -25.68
N ALA A 327 -2.68 -18.07 -26.70
CA ALA A 327 -2.62 -17.34 -27.97
C ALA A 327 -3.87 -17.52 -28.84
N ASP A 328 -4.80 -18.40 -28.45
CA ASP A 328 -6.09 -18.61 -29.11
C ASP A 328 -7.16 -17.55 -28.74
N GLY A 329 -6.79 -16.57 -27.91
CA GLY A 329 -7.69 -15.51 -27.46
C GLY A 329 -8.45 -15.84 -26.18
N THR A 330 -8.18 -16.98 -25.53
CA THR A 330 -8.72 -17.27 -24.20
C THR A 330 -8.15 -16.29 -23.19
N PHE A 331 -9.02 -15.66 -22.39
CA PHE A 331 -8.63 -14.79 -21.29
C PHE A 331 -8.49 -15.57 -20.00
N TRP A 332 -7.64 -15.08 -19.10
CA TRP A 332 -7.68 -15.50 -17.71
C TRP A 332 -9.04 -15.15 -17.10
N ASP A 333 -9.52 -15.97 -16.17
CA ASP A 333 -10.57 -15.62 -15.24
C ASP A 333 -10.04 -15.74 -13.78
N SER A 334 -10.89 -15.45 -12.81
CA SER A 334 -10.48 -15.51 -11.40
C SER A 334 -10.26 -16.95 -10.93
N ASP A 335 -10.99 -17.93 -11.47
CA ASP A 335 -10.83 -19.34 -11.11
C ASP A 335 -9.49 -19.90 -11.60
N MET A 336 -9.09 -19.56 -12.82
CA MET A 336 -7.79 -19.91 -13.40
C MET A 336 -6.63 -19.24 -12.66
N SER A 337 -6.81 -18.01 -12.18
CA SER A 337 -5.79 -17.20 -11.50
C SER A 337 -5.83 -17.33 -9.97
N ARG A 338 -6.59 -18.29 -9.42
CA ARG A 338 -6.83 -18.40 -7.98
C ARG A 338 -5.58 -18.62 -7.15
N THR A 339 -4.54 -19.26 -7.67
CA THR A 339 -3.30 -19.53 -6.91
C THR A 339 -2.09 -18.92 -7.60
N THR A 340 -1.15 -18.37 -6.84
CA THR A 340 0.04 -17.70 -7.37
C THR A 340 0.97 -18.64 -8.15
N GLU A 341 0.93 -19.92 -7.83
CA GLU A 341 1.78 -20.97 -8.38
C GLU A 341 1.51 -21.21 -9.88
N VAL A 342 0.31 -20.89 -10.37
CA VAL A 342 -0.04 -20.97 -11.81
C VAL A 342 0.78 -19.97 -12.62
N PHE A 343 1.17 -18.85 -12.02
CA PHE A 343 2.06 -17.84 -12.60
C PHE A 343 3.54 -18.09 -12.28
N GLY A 344 3.83 -19.16 -11.52
CA GLY A 344 5.20 -19.57 -11.21
C GLY A 344 5.84 -18.73 -10.11
N TYR A 345 5.08 -18.12 -9.22
CA TYR A 345 5.62 -17.49 -8.02
C TYR A 345 4.83 -17.90 -6.78
N ALA A 346 5.40 -17.65 -5.60
CA ALA A 346 4.72 -17.81 -4.32
C ALA A 346 5.26 -16.78 -3.31
N TYR A 347 4.69 -16.76 -2.11
CA TYR A 347 5.19 -15.99 -0.98
C TYR A 347 5.65 -16.92 0.14
N GLY A 348 6.70 -16.54 0.85
CA GLY A 348 7.19 -17.33 2.00
C GLY A 348 6.14 -17.53 3.11
N ASP A 349 5.10 -16.70 3.13
CA ASP A 349 3.93 -16.79 4.02
C ASP A 349 3.01 -17.97 3.73
N THR A 350 2.88 -18.31 2.45
CA THR A 350 1.88 -19.25 1.93
C THR A 350 2.50 -20.51 1.37
N SER A 351 3.80 -20.49 1.02
CA SER A 351 4.56 -21.67 0.65
C SER A 351 4.95 -22.50 1.88
N ALA A 352 4.64 -23.79 1.89
CA ALA A 352 5.14 -24.71 2.91
C ALA A 352 6.58 -25.15 2.57
N PRO A 353 7.57 -25.03 3.48
CA PRO A 353 8.86 -25.66 3.29
C PRO A 353 8.72 -27.18 3.20
N TYR A 354 9.55 -27.82 2.36
CA TYR A 354 9.58 -29.27 2.24
C TYR A 354 9.86 -29.94 3.61
N GLY A 355 9.03 -30.91 4.01
CA GLY A 355 9.18 -31.67 5.27
C GLY A 355 8.53 -31.05 6.51
N ASP A 356 7.76 -29.97 6.37
CA ASP A 356 7.09 -29.31 7.49
C ASP A 356 5.77 -30.00 7.90
N SER A 357 5.73 -30.59 9.08
CA SER A 357 4.56 -31.32 9.61
C SER A 357 3.52 -30.44 10.30
N LYS A 358 3.77 -29.13 10.46
CA LYS A 358 2.86 -28.19 11.11
C LYS A 358 1.86 -27.61 10.12
N SER A 359 0.62 -27.42 10.56
CA SER A 359 -0.42 -26.74 9.76
C SER A 359 0.06 -25.37 9.24
N PRO A 360 0.14 -25.15 7.91
CA PRO A 360 0.50 -23.86 7.32
C PRO A 360 -0.42 -22.73 7.83
N ARG A 361 -1.70 -23.04 8.05
CA ARG A 361 -2.67 -22.12 8.63
C ARG A 361 -2.24 -21.62 10.01
N ASP A 362 -1.88 -22.53 10.92
CA ASP A 362 -1.50 -22.14 12.28
C ASP A 362 -0.18 -21.35 12.31
N LYS A 363 0.74 -21.61 11.36
CA LYS A 363 1.94 -20.80 11.18
C LYS A 363 1.59 -19.39 10.74
N LEU A 364 0.70 -19.26 9.77
CA LEU A 364 0.26 -17.97 9.27
C LEU A 364 -0.45 -17.16 10.34
N ILE A 365 -1.35 -17.78 11.12
CA ILE A 365 -2.02 -17.12 12.25
C ILE A 365 -1.01 -16.61 13.29
N ARG A 366 -0.01 -17.44 13.67
CA ARG A 366 1.07 -16.99 14.56
C ARG A 366 1.85 -15.82 13.97
N LYS A 367 2.18 -15.88 12.68
CA LYS A 367 2.86 -14.77 11.99
C LYS A 367 2.04 -13.49 12.06
N ILE A 368 0.75 -13.54 11.71
CA ILE A 368 -0.15 -12.38 11.74
C ILE A 368 -0.29 -11.81 13.16
N ASN A 369 -0.49 -12.66 14.16
CA ASN A 369 -0.56 -12.26 15.57
C ASN A 369 0.75 -11.59 16.05
N ASN A 370 1.90 -12.02 15.57
CA ASN A 370 3.20 -11.42 15.93
C ASN A 370 3.52 -10.15 15.14
N TRP A 371 3.09 -10.11 13.88
CA TRP A 371 3.36 -9.04 12.93
C TRP A 371 2.41 -7.85 13.16
N LEU A 372 1.12 -8.05 12.88
CA LEU A 372 0.09 -7.02 12.95
C LEU A 372 -0.45 -6.83 14.38
N GLY A 373 -0.38 -7.89 15.20
CA GLY A 373 -0.88 -7.85 16.57
C GLY A 373 -0.15 -6.90 17.51
N LYS A 374 0.98 -6.30 17.12
CA LYS A 374 1.65 -5.27 17.94
C LYS A 374 0.78 -4.03 18.17
N ASN A 375 -0.11 -3.72 17.23
CA ASN A 375 -1.07 -2.63 17.32
C ASN A 375 -2.53 -3.13 17.39
N SER A 376 -2.74 -4.41 17.72
CA SER A 376 -4.08 -4.97 17.94
C SER A 376 -4.46 -4.90 19.42
N PRO A 377 -5.63 -4.34 19.79
CA PRO A 377 -6.13 -4.35 21.16
C PRO A 377 -6.16 -5.75 21.78
N ALA A 378 -6.54 -6.76 21.00
CA ALA A 378 -6.58 -8.16 21.45
C ALA A 378 -5.19 -8.65 21.90
N MET A 379 -4.17 -8.46 21.07
CA MET A 379 -2.84 -9.00 21.33
C MET A 379 -2.04 -8.18 22.35
N ILE A 380 -2.28 -6.87 22.45
CA ILE A 380 -1.73 -6.04 23.54
C ILE A 380 -2.26 -6.54 24.90
N ARG A 381 -3.56 -6.87 24.98
CA ARG A 381 -4.19 -7.38 26.22
C ARG A 381 -3.66 -8.77 26.60
N VAL A 382 -3.47 -9.67 25.63
CA VAL A 382 -2.86 -10.99 25.87
C VAL A 382 -1.45 -10.85 26.45
N LYS A 383 -0.63 -9.93 25.93
CA LYS A 383 0.72 -9.66 26.46
C LYS A 383 0.71 -8.96 27.82
N SER A 384 -0.29 -8.12 28.08
CA SER A 384 -0.46 -7.48 29.40
C SER A 384 -0.83 -8.49 30.48
N GLN A 385 -1.62 -9.53 30.16
CA GLN A 385 -1.97 -10.59 31.11
C GLN A 385 -0.76 -11.45 31.51
N SER A 386 0.24 -11.60 30.62
CA SER A 386 1.46 -12.37 30.89
C SER A 386 2.57 -11.56 31.57
N SER A 387 2.47 -10.22 31.64
CA SER A 387 3.48 -9.32 32.19
C SER A 387 3.05 -8.70 33.53
N HIS A 388 3.59 -9.19 34.65
CA HIS A 388 3.35 -8.68 36.01
C HIS A 388 4.20 -7.45 36.42
N ARG A 389 4.85 -6.73 35.50
CA ARG A 389 5.77 -5.63 35.86
C ARG A 389 5.20 -4.25 35.52
N ARG A 390 4.90 -3.48 36.57
CA ARG A 390 4.60 -2.03 36.52
C ARG A 390 5.87 -1.23 36.16
N PRO A 391 5.83 -0.34 35.16
CA PRO A 391 6.80 0.75 35.02
C PRO A 391 6.17 2.08 35.49
N SER A 392 6.90 2.82 36.33
CA SER A 392 6.58 4.20 36.72
C SER A 392 7.15 5.19 35.71
N GLY A 393 6.32 6.12 35.22
CA GLY A 393 6.79 7.22 34.38
C GLY A 393 5.70 8.27 34.15
N VAL A 394 5.91 9.48 34.67
CA VAL A 394 5.07 10.66 34.48
C VAL A 394 5.40 11.30 33.13
N TRP A 395 4.39 11.64 32.33
CA TRP A 395 4.56 12.42 31.10
C TRP A 395 4.90 13.86 31.46
N MET A 396 6.14 14.30 31.18
CA MET A 396 6.47 15.71 31.04
C MET A 396 6.48 16.03 29.55
N GLY A 397 5.56 16.89 29.13
CA GLY A 397 5.47 17.37 27.75
C GLY A 397 6.76 18.06 27.34
N ASN A 398 7.38 17.58 26.26
CA ASN A 398 8.25 18.40 25.44
C ASN A 398 8.08 17.98 23.96
N PRO A 399 7.75 18.92 23.04
CA PRO A 399 7.59 18.63 21.63
C PRO A 399 8.95 18.68 20.95
N GLY A 400 9.49 17.51 20.60
CA GLY A 400 10.73 17.48 19.82
C GLY A 400 11.50 16.16 19.90
N ILE A 401 10.95 15.09 19.32
CA ILE A 401 11.76 13.93 18.92
C ILE A 401 11.28 13.46 17.54
N LYS A 402 12.14 13.64 16.54
CA LYS A 402 11.99 13.07 15.19
C LYS A 402 12.22 11.55 15.25
N GLY A 403 11.34 10.77 14.62
CA GLY A 403 11.72 9.50 13.98
C GLY A 403 11.65 8.20 14.78
N SER A 404 11.23 8.18 16.05
CA SER A 404 11.04 6.91 16.77
C SER A 404 9.57 6.46 16.69
N GLN A 405 9.34 5.28 16.07
CA GLN A 405 8.11 4.50 16.24
C GLN A 405 7.68 4.53 17.71
N PRO A 406 6.49 5.03 18.06
CA PRO A 406 6.07 4.97 19.43
C PRO A 406 5.62 3.54 19.71
N SER A 407 6.54 2.70 20.17
CA SER A 407 6.17 1.48 20.89
C SER A 407 5.50 1.93 22.20
N PHE A 408 4.22 2.28 22.14
CA PHE A 408 3.44 2.62 23.31
C PHE A 408 3.34 1.37 24.18
N LYS A 409 4.06 1.37 25.31
CA LYS A 409 3.78 0.44 26.41
C LYS A 409 2.45 0.85 27.03
N MET A 410 1.40 0.23 26.52
CA MET A 410 0.04 0.46 26.98
C MET A 410 -0.23 -0.48 28.15
N ASP A 411 -0.22 0.05 29.38
CA ASP A 411 -0.75 -0.70 30.51
C ASP A 411 -2.26 -0.79 30.31
N ALA A 412 -2.77 -1.97 29.95
CA ALA A 412 -4.21 -2.20 29.84
C ALA A 412 -4.79 -2.26 31.27
N LYS A 413 -5.05 -1.10 31.88
CA LYS A 413 -5.62 -1.01 33.23
C LYS A 413 -7.02 -1.61 33.34
N ASP A 414 -7.76 -1.70 32.24
CA ASP A 414 -8.93 -2.56 32.13
C ASP A 414 -8.48 -4.00 31.91
N ALA A 415 -8.32 -4.76 33.00
CA ALA A 415 -8.35 -6.21 32.89
C ALA A 415 -9.67 -6.58 32.21
N ALA A 416 -9.60 -7.31 31.11
CA ALA A 416 -10.76 -7.88 30.43
C ALA A 416 -11.59 -8.68 31.44
N ALA A 417 -12.63 -8.07 32.01
CA ALA A 417 -13.63 -8.81 32.75
C ALA A 417 -14.12 -9.93 31.80
N ASP A 418 -13.90 -11.18 32.22
CA ASP A 418 -14.27 -12.39 31.47
C ASP A 418 -13.51 -12.66 30.16
N GLY A 419 -12.32 -12.09 29.94
CA GLY A 419 -11.50 -12.40 28.75
C GLY A 419 -12.04 -11.82 27.43
N HIS A 420 -12.84 -10.75 27.51
CA HIS A 420 -13.37 -10.01 26.37
C HIS A 420 -12.95 -8.54 26.40
N TYR A 421 -13.01 -7.87 25.25
CA TYR A 421 -12.96 -6.41 25.16
C TYR A 421 -14.00 -5.91 24.15
N THR A 422 -14.25 -4.61 24.15
CA THR A 422 -15.14 -3.95 23.19
C THR A 422 -14.30 -3.26 22.13
N GLU A 423 -14.38 -3.73 20.88
CA GLU A 423 -13.82 -3.08 19.70
C GLU A 423 -14.75 -1.95 19.24
N TRP A 424 -14.20 -0.81 18.86
CA TRP A 424 -14.91 0.37 18.38
C TRP A 424 -14.41 0.73 16.98
N ILE A 425 -15.33 0.91 16.04
CA ILE A 425 -15.02 1.19 14.64
C ILE A 425 -15.89 2.36 14.17
N ALA A 426 -15.26 3.35 13.53
CA ALA A 426 -15.98 4.31 12.70
C ALA A 426 -16.14 3.71 11.30
N ASN A 427 -17.38 3.70 10.82
CA ASN A 427 -17.76 3.12 9.55
C ASN A 427 -18.27 4.24 8.65
N VAL A 428 -17.80 4.26 7.42
CA VAL A 428 -18.16 5.24 6.42
C VAL A 428 -18.66 4.52 5.18
N TYR A 429 -19.76 4.99 4.60
CA TYR A 429 -20.02 4.78 3.19
C TYR A 429 -20.39 6.09 2.51
N VAL A 430 -20.13 6.14 1.21
CA VAL A 430 -20.48 7.26 0.32
C VAL A 430 -20.97 6.66 -1.01
N ASN A 431 -21.67 7.45 -1.81
CA ASN A 431 -21.87 7.05 -3.20
C ASN A 431 -20.52 7.00 -3.93
N HIS A 432 -20.41 6.07 -4.86
CA HIS A 432 -19.28 6.01 -5.74
C HIS A 432 -19.26 7.29 -6.60
N GLY A 433 -18.12 8.00 -6.61
CA GLY A 433 -18.03 9.31 -7.25
C GLY A 433 -18.83 10.39 -6.50
N ALA A 434 -18.96 10.26 -5.18
CA ALA A 434 -19.62 11.27 -4.32
C ALA A 434 -19.02 12.66 -4.44
N LEU A 435 -17.75 12.75 -4.85
CA LEU A 435 -17.03 13.98 -5.15
C LEU A 435 -16.23 13.79 -6.45
N ASP A 436 -15.81 14.91 -7.04
CA ASP A 436 -14.92 14.90 -8.20
C ASP A 436 -13.47 14.61 -7.77
N GLY A 437 -13.15 13.32 -7.74
CA GLY A 437 -11.82 12.82 -7.36
C GLY A 437 -11.77 12.28 -5.94
N SER A 438 -10.56 11.87 -5.56
CA SER A 438 -10.30 11.23 -4.28
C SER A 438 -10.35 12.24 -3.12
N PHE A 439 -10.70 11.77 -1.94
CA PHE A 439 -10.79 12.60 -0.72
C PHE A 439 -10.54 11.76 0.53
N SER A 440 -10.41 12.44 1.67
CA SER A 440 -10.26 11.79 2.99
C SER A 440 -11.27 12.32 3.98
N ILE A 441 -11.72 11.45 4.88
CA ILE A 441 -12.56 11.78 6.03
C ILE A 441 -11.73 11.57 7.28
N HIS A 442 -11.41 12.65 7.98
CA HIS A 442 -10.61 12.66 9.19
C HIS A 442 -11.49 12.66 10.44
N PHE A 443 -11.11 11.88 11.45
CA PHE A 443 -11.79 11.80 12.74
C PHE A 443 -10.87 12.33 13.84
N PHE A 444 -11.38 13.26 14.65
CA PHE A 444 -10.66 13.95 15.71
C PHE A 444 -11.35 13.81 17.05
N VAL A 445 -10.56 13.82 18.13
CA VAL A 445 -11.07 14.05 19.48
C VAL A 445 -10.83 15.51 19.84
N GLY A 446 -11.91 16.27 19.99
CA GLY A 446 -11.90 17.73 20.05
C GLY A 446 -11.80 18.38 18.65
N PRO A 447 -11.76 19.72 18.59
CA PRO A 447 -11.71 20.45 17.33
C PRO A 447 -10.42 20.13 16.54
N PRO A 448 -10.48 20.08 15.20
CA PRO A 448 -9.28 19.95 14.38
C PRO A 448 -8.40 21.21 14.51
N PRO A 449 -7.08 21.13 14.24
CA PRO A 449 -6.22 22.30 14.15
C PRO A 449 -6.68 23.30 13.08
N ASP A 450 -6.31 24.58 13.18
CA ASP A 450 -6.71 25.60 12.19
C ASP A 450 -6.09 25.37 10.81
N ASP A 451 -4.84 24.87 10.75
CA ASP A 451 -4.16 24.60 9.48
C ASP A 451 -4.51 23.19 8.95
N ILE A 452 -5.36 23.15 7.93
CA ILE A 452 -5.80 21.92 7.25
C ILE A 452 -4.65 21.03 6.76
N ARG A 453 -3.50 21.61 6.40
CA ARG A 453 -2.33 20.86 5.92
C ARG A 453 -1.71 19.97 7.00
N THR A 454 -2.00 20.26 8.27
CA THR A 454 -1.47 19.52 9.43
C THR A 454 -2.39 18.40 9.90
N TRP A 455 -3.63 18.37 9.43
CA TRP A 455 -4.69 17.46 9.90
C TRP A 455 -4.29 16.00 9.85
N GLY A 456 -3.67 15.56 8.76
CA GLY A 456 -3.24 14.17 8.57
C GLY A 456 -2.22 13.66 9.61
N THR A 457 -1.58 14.58 10.34
CA THR A 457 -0.58 14.30 11.38
C THR A 457 -0.92 14.91 12.74
N ALA A 458 -2.14 15.45 12.90
CA ALA A 458 -2.54 16.14 14.11
C ALA A 458 -2.53 15.19 15.33
N SER A 459 -2.11 15.69 16.49
CA SER A 459 -2.00 14.86 17.71
C SER A 459 -3.33 14.35 18.24
N ASN A 460 -4.42 15.02 17.88
CA ASN A 460 -5.80 14.66 18.24
C ASN A 460 -6.56 13.96 17.11
N LEU A 461 -5.92 13.71 15.96
CA LEU A 461 -6.45 12.81 14.94
C LEU A 461 -6.46 11.38 15.49
N ILE A 462 -7.61 10.71 15.42
CA ILE A 462 -7.78 9.33 15.88
C ILE A 462 -7.94 8.33 14.74
N GLY A 463 -8.14 8.80 13.51
CA GLY A 463 -8.32 7.92 12.36
C GLY A 463 -8.64 8.66 11.06
N SER A 464 -8.49 8.00 9.92
CA SER A 464 -8.96 8.55 8.64
C SER A 464 -9.49 7.47 7.72
N VAL A 465 -10.52 7.78 6.93
CA VAL A 465 -10.95 6.93 5.82
C VAL A 465 -10.58 7.64 4.52
N GLY A 466 -9.76 6.99 3.69
CA GLY A 466 -9.46 7.46 2.35
C GLY A 466 -10.46 6.88 1.36
N ILE A 467 -11.00 7.74 0.49
CA ILE A 467 -11.90 7.33 -0.60
C ILE A 467 -11.14 7.58 -1.91
N PHE A 468 -10.67 6.48 -2.52
CA PHE A 468 -9.95 6.52 -3.79
C PHE A 468 -10.92 6.33 -4.95
N THR A 469 -11.12 7.39 -5.72
CA THR A 469 -12.07 7.47 -6.84
C THR A 469 -11.48 8.33 -7.96
N MET A 470 -12.00 8.16 -9.18
CA MET A 470 -11.61 8.99 -10.31
C MET A 470 -12.48 10.24 -10.40
N ASN A 471 -11.91 11.28 -11.01
CA ASN A 471 -12.68 12.44 -11.44
C ASN A 471 -13.72 12.04 -12.48
N MET A 472 -14.81 12.81 -12.58
CA MET A 472 -15.90 12.63 -13.53
C MET A 472 -16.69 11.31 -13.37
N MET A 473 -16.67 10.70 -12.19
CA MET A 473 -17.48 9.51 -11.88
C MET A 473 -18.84 9.83 -11.26
N GLY A 474 -19.25 11.11 -11.30
CA GLY A 474 -20.45 11.60 -10.64
C GLY A 474 -21.74 10.90 -11.08
N GLY A 475 -22.70 10.81 -10.16
CA GLY A 475 -24.06 10.32 -10.44
C GLY A 475 -24.29 8.82 -10.22
N SER A 476 -23.32 8.08 -9.66
CA SER A 476 -23.56 6.70 -9.24
C SER A 476 -24.35 6.63 -7.94
N GLN A 477 -25.28 5.66 -7.84
CA GLN A 477 -25.98 5.29 -6.59
C GLN A 477 -25.35 4.06 -5.92
N SER A 478 -24.34 3.45 -6.55
CA SER A 478 -23.56 2.37 -5.93
C SER A 478 -22.76 2.96 -4.78
N LYS A 479 -22.65 2.25 -3.67
CA LYS A 479 -21.96 2.73 -2.48
C LYS A 479 -20.59 2.10 -2.36
N ILE A 480 -19.62 2.87 -1.89
CA ILE A 480 -18.31 2.37 -1.46
C ILE A 480 -18.10 2.69 0.00
N SER A 481 -17.34 1.84 0.68
CA SER A 481 -17.17 1.90 2.12
C SER A 481 -15.72 1.81 2.56
N GLY A 482 -15.48 2.25 3.78
CA GLY A 482 -14.22 2.08 4.49
C GLY A 482 -14.42 2.25 5.99
N THR A 483 -13.44 1.82 6.77
CA THR A 483 -13.53 1.95 8.23
C THR A 483 -12.25 2.49 8.83
N VAL A 484 -12.36 2.98 10.05
CA VAL A 484 -11.20 3.22 10.91
C VAL A 484 -11.43 2.69 12.33
N PRO A 485 -10.58 1.77 12.82
CA PRO A 485 -10.61 1.30 14.20
C PRO A 485 -10.25 2.42 15.17
N LEU A 486 -11.09 2.64 16.18
CA LEU A 486 -10.93 3.70 17.19
C LEU A 486 -10.36 3.16 18.51
N THR A 487 -10.37 1.85 18.71
CA THR A 487 -10.07 1.23 20.02
C THR A 487 -8.70 1.56 20.55
N MET A 488 -7.66 1.56 19.71
CA MET A 488 -6.30 1.93 20.16
C MET A 488 -6.24 3.38 20.63
N ALA A 489 -6.91 4.30 19.93
CA ALA A 489 -6.99 5.69 20.34
C ALA A 489 -7.78 5.85 21.66
N LEU A 490 -8.90 5.14 21.80
CA LEU A 490 -9.71 5.12 23.03
C LEU A 490 -8.95 4.54 24.21
N MET A 491 -8.20 3.44 24.02
CA MET A 491 -7.34 2.90 25.07
C MET A 491 -6.28 3.92 25.51
N LYS A 492 -5.76 4.75 24.59
CA LYS A 492 -4.79 5.79 24.94
C LYS A 492 -5.45 6.86 25.79
N LEU A 493 -6.68 7.23 25.45
CA LEU A 493 -7.50 8.17 26.22
C LEU A 493 -7.88 7.62 27.60
N ILE A 494 -8.11 6.31 27.74
CA ILE A 494 -8.30 5.65 29.04
C ILE A 494 -7.05 5.78 29.91
N ASN A 495 -5.87 5.53 29.34
CA ASN A 495 -4.61 5.69 30.07
C ASN A 495 -4.32 7.13 30.48
N LEU A 496 -4.84 8.11 29.73
CA LEU A 496 -4.79 9.53 30.07
C LEU A 496 -5.92 9.96 31.03
N GLY A 497 -6.84 9.07 31.39
CA GLY A 497 -7.96 9.35 32.28
C GLY A 497 -9.12 10.14 31.64
N ALA A 498 -9.14 10.27 30.31
CA ALA A 498 -10.19 11.00 29.59
C ALA A 498 -11.47 10.16 29.37
N VAL A 499 -11.34 8.83 29.32
CA VAL A 499 -12.46 7.88 29.25
C VAL A 499 -12.25 6.82 30.34
N ARG A 500 -13.31 6.35 31.00
CA ARG A 500 -13.18 5.41 32.11
C ARG A 500 -12.73 4.02 31.66
N ASP A 501 -13.40 3.47 30.65
CA ASP A 501 -13.22 2.12 30.13
C ASP A 501 -13.70 2.04 28.67
N LEU A 502 -13.56 0.87 28.04
CA LEU A 502 -14.06 0.63 26.67
C LEU A 502 -15.54 0.25 26.60
N GLU A 503 -16.28 0.25 27.71
CA GLU A 503 -17.69 -0.15 27.70
C GLU A 503 -18.54 0.94 27.03
N PRO A 504 -19.65 0.56 26.35
CA PRO A 504 -20.53 1.52 25.70
C PRO A 504 -21.04 2.62 26.63
N SER A 505 -21.24 2.32 27.93
CA SER A 505 -21.68 3.30 28.92
C SER A 505 -20.67 4.45 29.14
N SER A 506 -19.39 4.24 28.86
CA SER A 506 -18.33 5.26 28.98
C SER A 506 -18.02 5.89 27.63
N VAL A 507 -17.91 5.08 26.58
CA VAL A 507 -17.42 5.54 25.27
C VAL A 507 -18.50 6.29 24.48
N VAL A 508 -19.77 5.85 24.54
CA VAL A 508 -20.84 6.50 23.76
C VAL A 508 -21.03 7.97 24.18
N PRO A 509 -21.20 8.30 25.47
CA PRO A 509 -21.31 9.70 25.88
C PRO A 509 -20.05 10.49 25.55
N PHE A 510 -18.86 9.90 25.69
CA PHE A 510 -17.61 10.58 25.38
C PHE A 510 -17.52 10.97 23.89
N LEU A 511 -17.76 10.03 22.99
CA LEU A 511 -17.68 10.27 21.54
C LEU A 511 -18.76 11.25 21.08
N GLN A 512 -19.98 11.19 21.64
CA GLN A 512 -21.04 12.15 21.32
C GLN A 512 -20.65 13.62 21.53
N HIS A 513 -19.81 13.89 22.54
CA HIS A 513 -19.42 15.26 22.88
C HIS A 513 -18.08 15.69 22.27
N THR A 514 -17.23 14.74 21.87
CA THR A 514 -15.83 15.02 21.53
C THR A 514 -15.43 14.59 20.13
N LEU A 515 -16.17 13.68 19.49
CA LEU A 515 -15.81 13.19 18.16
C LEU A 515 -16.24 14.20 17.10
N HIS A 516 -15.27 14.71 16.36
CA HIS A 516 -15.51 15.56 15.20
C HIS A 516 -14.98 14.86 13.96
N PHE A 517 -15.72 14.93 12.85
CA PHE A 517 -15.21 14.52 11.55
C PHE A 517 -15.12 15.71 10.60
N ARG A 518 -14.21 15.60 9.62
CA ARG A 518 -14.02 16.58 8.54
C ARG A 518 -13.74 15.87 7.24
N VAL A 519 -14.27 16.42 6.14
CA VAL A 519 -13.99 15.93 4.78
C VAL A 519 -12.99 16.87 4.13
N VAL A 520 -11.95 16.32 3.51
CA VAL A 520 -10.92 17.08 2.82
C VAL A 520 -10.64 16.49 1.44
N GLY A 521 -10.65 17.34 0.42
CA GLY A 521 -10.21 16.98 -0.92
C GLY A 521 -8.68 16.82 -0.99
N ILE A 522 -8.20 16.13 -2.02
CA ILE A 522 -6.76 16.01 -2.29
C ILE A 522 -6.05 17.37 -2.53
N ASP A 523 -6.78 18.43 -2.82
CA ASP A 523 -6.27 19.80 -2.93
C ASP A 523 -6.13 20.51 -1.57
N ASN A 524 -6.30 19.78 -0.46
CA ASN A 524 -6.30 20.29 0.92
C ASN A 524 -7.37 21.36 1.16
N ARG A 525 -8.52 21.24 0.48
CA ARG A 525 -9.70 22.06 0.79
C ARG A 525 -10.70 21.27 1.61
N GLU A 526 -11.23 21.91 2.65
CA GLU A 526 -12.34 21.36 3.43
C GLU A 526 -13.59 21.34 2.56
N ILE A 527 -14.33 20.23 2.63
CA ILE A 527 -15.57 20.01 1.90
C ILE A 527 -16.69 19.83 2.93
N SER A 528 -17.80 20.52 2.71
CA SER A 528 -18.99 20.39 3.55
C SER A 528 -19.54 18.96 3.43
N PRO A 529 -19.84 18.25 4.54
CA PRO A 529 -20.44 16.92 4.49
C PRO A 529 -21.72 16.82 3.65
N GLU A 530 -22.51 17.90 3.59
CA GLU A 530 -23.74 18.02 2.79
C GLU A 530 -23.49 17.97 1.27
N LEU A 531 -22.25 18.16 0.82
CA LEU A 531 -21.88 18.09 -0.59
C LEU A 531 -21.41 16.68 -1.00
N VAL A 532 -21.27 15.76 -0.05
CA VAL A 532 -20.73 14.42 -0.28
C VAL A 532 -21.89 13.44 -0.43
N THR A 533 -22.30 13.18 -1.68
CA THR A 533 -23.53 12.39 -1.92
C THR A 533 -23.46 10.97 -1.34
N GLY A 534 -24.54 10.52 -0.73
CA GLY A 534 -24.67 9.23 -0.05
C GLY A 534 -23.83 9.09 1.23
N LEU A 535 -23.32 10.19 1.80
CA LEU A 535 -22.45 10.13 2.97
C LEU A 535 -23.19 9.58 4.19
N TYR A 536 -22.54 8.61 4.83
CA TYR A 536 -22.91 8.12 6.14
C TYR A 536 -21.67 7.95 7.00
N VAL A 537 -21.82 8.30 8.27
CA VAL A 537 -20.79 8.10 9.30
C VAL A 537 -21.45 7.51 10.54
N GLY A 538 -21.12 6.25 10.83
CA GLY A 538 -21.66 5.51 11.98
C GLY A 538 -20.56 4.90 12.85
N ILE A 539 -20.72 4.97 14.17
CA ILE A 539 -19.83 4.30 15.13
C ILE A 539 -20.48 3.01 15.59
N SER A 540 -19.79 1.89 15.38
CA SER A 540 -20.20 0.59 15.85
C SER A 540 -19.27 0.07 16.94
N SER A 541 -19.79 -0.84 17.76
CA SER A 541 -19.01 -1.58 18.73
C SER A 541 -19.21 -3.08 18.58
N THR A 542 -18.19 -3.88 18.81
CA THR A 542 -18.25 -5.34 18.79
C THR A 542 -17.60 -5.91 20.05
N ARG A 543 -18.27 -6.88 20.69
CA ARG A 543 -17.65 -7.63 21.80
C ARG A 543 -16.74 -8.70 21.21
N VAL A 544 -15.46 -8.66 21.56
CA VAL A 544 -14.42 -9.54 21.01
C VAL A 544 -13.80 -10.36 22.13
N ARG A 545 -13.77 -11.69 21.96
CA ARG A 545 -13.13 -12.61 22.90
C ARG A 545 -11.66 -12.76 22.55
N LEU A 546 -10.80 -12.64 23.56
CA LEU A 546 -9.36 -12.78 23.39
C LEU A 546 -8.99 -14.19 22.87
N PRO A 547 -7.93 -14.31 22.04
CA PRO A 547 -7.48 -15.59 21.53
C PRO A 547 -6.97 -16.49 22.66
N LYS A 548 -7.25 -17.79 22.58
CA LYS A 548 -6.82 -18.78 23.60
C LYS A 548 -5.33 -19.15 23.51
N SER A 549 -4.68 -18.84 22.39
CA SER A 549 -3.24 -19.07 22.16
C SER A 549 -2.72 -18.19 21.03
N GLU A 550 -1.40 -18.10 20.88
CA GLU A 550 -0.76 -17.33 19.80
C GLU A 550 -1.08 -17.85 18.39
N SER A 551 -1.61 -19.08 18.25
CA SER A 551 -1.98 -19.70 16.98
C SER A 551 -3.49 -19.68 16.72
N LYS A 552 -4.24 -18.86 17.45
CA LYS A 552 -5.66 -18.62 17.21
C LYS A 552 -5.92 -17.12 17.06
N PHE A 553 -6.89 -16.78 16.22
CA PHE A 553 -7.43 -15.43 16.16
C PHE A 553 -8.42 -15.19 17.30
N PRO A 554 -8.71 -13.92 17.65
CA PRO A 554 -9.83 -13.58 18.50
C PRO A 554 -11.16 -14.04 17.88
N GLU A 555 -12.18 -14.19 18.71
CA GLU A 555 -13.55 -14.49 18.26
C GLU A 555 -14.40 -13.22 18.33
N TRP A 556 -15.00 -12.88 17.19
CA TRP A 556 -15.76 -11.64 17.01
C TRP A 556 -17.25 -11.91 17.23
N GLY A 557 -17.89 -11.08 18.06
CA GLY A 557 -19.35 -11.03 18.19
C GLY A 557 -20.00 -10.28 17.03
N GLN A 558 -21.32 -10.08 17.11
CA GLN A 558 -22.05 -9.27 16.13
C GLN A 558 -21.82 -7.78 16.39
N PRO A 559 -21.56 -6.97 15.33
CA PRO A 559 -21.42 -5.53 15.48
C PRO A 559 -22.76 -4.90 15.87
N THR A 560 -22.71 -3.89 16.73
CA THR A 560 -23.87 -3.10 17.15
C THR A 560 -23.62 -1.63 16.82
N LEU A 561 -24.50 -1.01 16.03
CA LEU A 561 -24.47 0.44 15.81
C LEU A 561 -24.73 1.17 17.14
N ARG A 562 -23.88 2.14 17.47
CA ARG A 562 -23.97 2.92 18.72
C ARG A 562 -24.30 4.38 18.48
N LEU A 563 -23.75 4.96 17.42
CA LEU A 563 -23.96 6.36 17.04
C LEU A 563 -24.09 6.47 15.53
N ALA A 564 -25.09 7.19 15.05
CA ALA A 564 -25.09 7.75 13.71
C ALA A 564 -24.67 9.22 13.84
N ILE A 565 -23.48 9.54 13.34
CA ILE A 565 -22.91 10.90 13.39
C ILE A 565 -23.43 11.73 12.23
N TRP A 566 -23.60 11.09 11.08
CA TRP A 566 -24.07 11.72 9.85
C TRP A 566 -24.82 10.70 8.99
N GLU A 567 -25.93 11.13 8.39
CA GLU A 567 -26.69 10.40 7.38
C GLU A 567 -27.37 11.44 6.48
N GLU A 568 -27.06 11.38 5.18
CA GLU A 568 -27.67 12.24 4.15
C GLU A 568 -29.05 11.75 3.70
#